data_AF-A0A349YN14-F1
#
_entry.id   AF-A0A349YN14-F1
#
_cell.length_a   1.000
_cell.length_b   1.000
_cell.length_c   1.000
_cell.angle_alpha   90.00
_cell.angle_beta   90.00
_cell.angle_gamma   90.00
#
_symmetry.space_group_name_H-M   'P 1'
#
loop_
_entity.id
_entity.type
_entity.pdbx_description
1 polymer ?
#
loop_
_entity_poly.entity_id
_entity_poly.type
_entity_poly.pdbx_seq_one_letter_code
_entity_poly.pdbx_strand_id
1 'polypeptide(L)'
;MQQCLEQKDFKTYYQKVMEQIRINNESADERENVQVFFGETVKALDMPAIAERMRLIKEKDRKTSVFFNRTISLENGTLCGAEVWQRFKEIVYDDSLEYAEREILLQDIRVSMNHFIYEVSSHAVFQYDERNCEQVGTLYYIEDGESFFKNGRFNREQFEYAGQMII
;
A
#
# COMPACT_ATOMS: atom_id res chain seq x y z
N MET A 1 7.59 3.42 26.49
CA MET A 1 6.46 2.71 25.81
C MET A 1 6.73 1.22 25.67
N GLN A 2 7.93 0.82 25.24
CA GLN A 2 8.28 -0.59 25.03
C GLN A 2 8.09 -1.49 26.26
N GLN A 3 8.49 -1.02 27.45
CA GLN A 3 8.24 -1.74 28.71
C GLN A 3 6.75 -1.98 29.03
N CYS A 4 5.85 -1.08 28.63
CA CYS A 4 4.41 -1.27 28.83
C CYS A 4 3.85 -2.39 27.94
N LEU A 5 4.44 -2.57 26.74
CA LEU A 5 4.08 -3.65 25.82
C LEU A 5 4.62 -5.00 26.31
N GLU A 6 5.85 -5.03 26.83
CA GLU A 6 6.47 -6.21 27.44
C GLU A 6 5.67 -6.70 28.65
N GLN A 7 5.20 -5.78 29.50
CA GLN A 7 4.38 -6.09 30.68
C GLN A 7 2.88 -6.26 30.37
N LYS A 8 2.47 -6.08 29.10
CA LYS A 8 1.06 -6.09 28.65
C LYS A 8 0.17 -5.12 29.45
N ASP A 9 0.73 -4.03 29.95
CA ASP A 9 -0.02 -2.95 30.60
C ASP A 9 -0.58 -1.99 29.54
N PHE A 10 -1.64 -2.45 28.89
CA PHE A 10 -2.33 -1.67 27.86
C PHE A 10 -3.02 -0.44 28.43
N LYS A 11 -3.39 -0.43 29.72
CA LYS A 11 -4.06 0.72 30.35
C LYS A 11 -3.13 1.94 30.34
N THR A 12 -1.91 1.78 30.87
CA THR A 12 -0.92 2.86 30.90
C THR A 12 -0.49 3.25 29.49
N TYR A 13 -0.38 2.29 28.56
CA TYR A 13 -0.07 2.57 27.17
C TYR A 13 -1.14 3.48 26.52
N TYR A 14 -2.41 3.09 26.58
CA TYR A 14 -3.50 3.87 25.98
C TYR A 14 -3.68 5.24 26.66
N GLN A 15 -3.47 5.34 27.97
CA GLN A 15 -3.49 6.64 28.64
C GLN A 15 -2.49 7.62 28.03
N LYS A 16 -1.26 7.18 27.74
CA LYS A 16 -0.25 8.03 27.10
C LYS A 16 -0.61 8.42 25.66
N VAL A 17 -1.19 7.48 24.90
CA VAL A 17 -1.68 7.76 23.54
C VAL A 17 -2.80 8.79 23.58
N MET A 18 -3.77 8.62 24.49
CA MET A 18 -4.90 9.54 24.65
C MET A 18 -4.45 10.94 25.09
N GLU A 19 -3.45 11.03 25.97
CA GLU A 19 -2.90 12.33 26.39
C GLU A 19 -2.25 13.05 25.20
N GLN A 20 -1.51 12.33 24.36
CA GLN A 20 -0.93 12.93 23.15
C GLN A 20 -2.00 13.42 22.17
N ILE A 21 -3.06 12.63 21.97
CA ILE A 21 -4.20 13.01 21.14
C ILE A 21 -4.86 14.28 21.71
N ARG A 22 -5.02 14.35 23.03
CA ARG A 22 -5.62 15.51 23.70
C ARG A 22 -4.78 16.77 23.51
N ILE A 23 -3.46 16.69 23.71
CA ILE A 23 -2.54 17.81 23.49
C ILE A 23 -2.64 18.31 22.05
N ASN A 24 -2.68 17.39 21.07
CA ASN A 24 -2.82 17.77 19.66
C ASN A 24 -4.19 18.42 19.38
N ASN A 25 -5.26 17.91 19.99
CA ASN A 25 -6.61 18.45 19.83
C ASN A 25 -6.82 19.82 20.48
N GLU A 26 -6.05 20.12 21.52
CA GLU A 26 -6.03 21.40 22.25
C GLU A 26 -4.85 22.29 21.83
N SER A 27 -4.19 21.99 20.70
CA SER A 27 -3.00 22.71 20.28
C SER A 27 -3.29 24.18 19.98
N ALA A 28 -2.26 25.02 20.07
CA ALA A 28 -2.34 26.44 19.72
C ALA A 28 -2.44 26.67 18.20
N ASP A 29 -2.19 25.63 17.39
CA ASP A 29 -2.44 25.70 15.96
C ASP A 29 -3.94 25.50 15.71
N GLU A 30 -4.61 26.57 15.29
CA GLU A 30 -6.04 26.59 14.94
C GLU A 30 -6.41 25.49 13.92
N ARG A 31 -5.47 25.08 13.05
CA ARG A 31 -5.69 24.02 12.06
C ARG A 31 -5.82 22.64 12.70
N GLU A 32 -5.12 22.40 13.80
CA GLU A 32 -5.12 21.11 14.50
C GLU A 32 -6.13 21.11 15.66
N ASN A 33 -6.42 22.27 16.22
CA ASN A 33 -7.36 22.43 17.32
C ASN A 33 -8.78 21.97 16.93
N VAL A 34 -9.32 21.02 17.69
CA VAL A 34 -10.63 20.42 17.41
C VAL A 34 -11.76 21.33 17.85
N GLN A 35 -11.57 22.10 18.93
CA GLN A 35 -12.59 23.04 19.40
C GLN A 35 -12.80 24.17 18.39
N VAL A 36 -11.72 24.69 17.80
CA VAL A 36 -11.78 25.69 16.72
C VAL A 36 -12.49 25.11 15.50
N PHE A 37 -12.18 23.87 15.11
CA PHE A 37 -12.84 23.21 13.99
C PHE A 37 -14.36 23.17 14.12
N PHE A 38 -14.85 22.67 15.26
CA PHE A 38 -16.27 22.52 15.48
C PHE A 38 -16.96 23.87 15.74
N GLY A 39 -16.28 24.77 16.45
CA GLY A 39 -16.79 26.08 16.84
C GLY A 39 -16.87 27.09 15.69
N GLU A 40 -15.97 26.99 14.70
CA GLU A 40 -15.86 27.94 13.59
C GLU A 40 -16.23 27.28 12.26
N THR A 41 -15.48 26.27 11.83
CA THR A 41 -15.64 25.66 10.50
C THR A 41 -16.94 24.87 10.35
N VAL A 42 -17.23 23.97 11.30
CA VAL A 42 -18.45 23.14 11.27
C VAL A 42 -19.68 23.99 11.55
N LYS A 43 -19.59 24.91 12.52
CA LYS A 43 -20.68 25.84 12.85
C LYS A 43 -21.06 26.75 11.68
N ALA A 44 -20.08 27.20 10.91
CA ALA A 44 -20.31 28.00 9.70
C ALA A 44 -20.82 27.17 8.50
N LEU A 45 -20.89 25.83 8.63
CA LEU A 45 -21.27 24.91 7.56
C LEU A 45 -20.39 25.05 6.30
N ASP A 46 -19.10 25.33 6.48
CA ASP A 46 -18.12 25.37 5.39
C ASP A 46 -17.79 23.95 4.90
N MET A 47 -18.68 23.40 4.06
CA MET A 47 -18.59 22.02 3.58
C MET A 47 -17.28 21.71 2.85
N PRO A 48 -16.72 22.59 1.99
CA PRO A 48 -15.40 22.38 1.40
C PRO A 48 -14.29 22.21 2.46
N ALA A 49 -14.22 23.09 3.45
CA ALA A 49 -13.19 23.01 4.50
C ALA A 49 -13.36 21.79 5.40
N ILE A 50 -14.62 21.44 5.73
CA ILE A 50 -14.96 20.22 6.50
C ILE A 50 -14.52 18.97 5.72
N ALA A 51 -14.88 18.88 4.45
CA ALA A 51 -14.54 17.73 3.60
C ALA A 51 -13.03 17.55 3.45
N GLU A 52 -12.27 18.65 3.32
CA GLU A 52 -10.81 18.60 3.25
C GLU A 52 -10.20 18.10 4.56
N ARG A 53 -10.61 18.64 5.71
CA ARG A 53 -10.07 18.24 7.02
C ARG A 53 -10.43 16.79 7.38
N MET A 54 -11.64 16.35 7.02
CA MET A 54 -12.12 15.00 7.31
C MET A 54 -11.66 13.95 6.29
N ARG A 55 -10.92 14.34 5.24
CA ARG A 55 -10.42 13.41 4.23
C ARG A 55 -9.34 12.49 4.83
N LEU A 56 -9.70 11.22 5.08
CA LEU A 56 -8.80 10.21 5.64
C LEU A 56 -7.67 9.79 4.68
N ILE A 57 -7.95 9.74 3.38
CA ILE A 57 -7.00 9.32 2.34
C ILE A 57 -6.86 10.45 1.34
N LYS A 58 -5.69 11.08 1.28
CA LYS A 58 -5.39 12.06 0.23
C LYS A 58 -5.03 11.30 -1.04
N GLU A 59 -5.38 11.83 -2.20
CA GLU A 59 -5.10 11.14 -3.48
C GLU A 59 -3.60 10.86 -3.68
N LYS A 60 -2.75 11.75 -3.20
CA LYS A 60 -1.27 11.63 -3.23
C LYS A 60 -0.75 10.43 -2.42
N ASP A 61 -1.53 9.99 -1.43
CA ASP A 61 -1.19 8.86 -0.55
C ASP A 61 -1.78 7.54 -1.07
N ARG A 62 -2.48 7.56 -2.21
CA ARG A 62 -2.96 6.32 -2.83
C ARG A 62 -1.78 5.47 -3.23
N LYS A 63 -1.78 4.25 -2.72
CA LYS A 63 -0.81 3.23 -3.05
C LYS A 63 -1.45 2.21 -3.98
N THR A 64 -0.62 1.68 -4.87
CA THR A 64 -0.98 0.61 -5.79
C THR A 64 -0.01 -0.55 -5.59
N SER A 65 -0.54 -1.76 -5.65
CA SER A 65 0.26 -2.98 -5.62
C SER A 65 0.86 -3.25 -6.99
N VAL A 66 2.16 -3.49 -7.03
CA VAL A 66 2.92 -3.81 -8.23
C VAL A 66 3.70 -5.12 -7.99
N PHE A 67 3.58 -6.04 -8.92
CA PHE A 67 4.33 -7.28 -9.02
C PHE A 67 5.58 -7.03 -9.88
N PHE A 68 6.75 -7.13 -9.25
CA PHE A 68 8.02 -7.02 -9.94
C PHE A 68 8.55 -8.41 -10.30
N ASN A 69 8.62 -8.71 -11.60
CA ASN A 69 9.20 -9.97 -12.05
C ASN A 69 10.69 -10.02 -11.74
N ARG A 70 11.09 -11.07 -11.03
CA ARG A 70 12.49 -11.35 -10.70
C ARG A 70 12.64 -12.80 -10.31
N THR A 71 13.90 -13.23 -10.17
CA THR A 71 14.24 -14.56 -9.69
C THR A 71 14.80 -14.47 -8.28
N ILE A 72 14.17 -15.14 -7.32
CA ILE A 72 14.55 -15.12 -5.91
C ILE A 72 15.12 -16.49 -5.52
N SER A 73 16.38 -16.53 -5.08
CA SER A 73 16.97 -17.73 -4.49
C SER A 73 16.57 -17.85 -3.01
N LEU A 74 15.86 -18.92 -2.67
CA LEU A 74 15.51 -19.33 -1.31
C LEU A 74 16.36 -20.54 -0.90
N GLU A 75 16.42 -20.84 0.40
CA GLU A 75 17.16 -22.02 0.91
C GLU A 75 16.67 -23.34 0.29
N ASN A 76 15.40 -23.41 -0.07
CA ASN A 76 14.74 -24.62 -0.58
C ASN A 76 14.55 -24.63 -2.11
N GLY A 77 15.10 -23.65 -2.83
CA GLY A 77 14.97 -23.58 -4.29
C GLY A 77 14.92 -22.16 -4.84
N THR A 78 14.62 -22.03 -6.12
CA THR A 78 14.53 -20.74 -6.82
C THR A 78 13.08 -20.45 -7.18
N LEU A 79 12.61 -19.24 -6.88
CA LEU A 79 11.26 -18.77 -7.19
C LEU A 79 11.34 -17.81 -8.39
N CYS A 80 10.70 -18.16 -9.50
CA CYS A 80 10.64 -17.34 -10.71
C CYS A 80 9.34 -16.52 -10.74
N GLY A 81 9.46 -15.19 -10.74
CA GLY A 81 8.31 -14.28 -10.75
C GLY A 81 7.38 -14.50 -11.95
N ALA A 82 7.94 -14.69 -13.15
CA ALA A 82 7.17 -14.92 -14.37
C ALA A 82 6.32 -16.19 -14.31
N GLU A 83 6.86 -17.28 -13.74
CA GLU A 83 6.11 -18.53 -13.56
C GLU A 83 4.98 -18.37 -12.54
N VAL A 84 5.24 -17.67 -11.44
CA VAL A 84 4.24 -17.37 -10.41
C VAL A 84 3.13 -16.49 -10.98
N TRP A 85 3.49 -15.48 -11.77
CA TRP A 85 2.53 -14.59 -12.44
C TRP A 85 1.65 -15.35 -13.43
N GLN A 86 2.26 -16.22 -14.24
CA GLN A 86 1.53 -16.99 -15.25
C GLN A 86 0.50 -17.94 -14.61
N ARG A 87 0.89 -18.66 -13.54
CA ARG A 87 -0.05 -19.51 -12.77
C ARG A 87 -1.19 -18.71 -12.16
N PHE A 88 -0.91 -17.49 -11.68
CA PHE A 88 -1.95 -16.61 -11.16
C PHE A 88 -2.95 -16.24 -12.25
N LYS A 89 -2.48 -15.89 -13.45
CA LYS A 89 -3.36 -15.60 -14.60
C LYS A 89 -4.21 -16.80 -15.00
N GLU A 90 -3.63 -18.00 -15.00
CA GLU A 90 -4.37 -19.23 -15.28
C GLU A 90 -5.55 -19.41 -14.32
N ILE A 91 -5.34 -19.24 -13.01
CA ILE A 91 -6.43 -19.34 -12.01
C ILE A 91 -7.48 -18.24 -12.18
N VAL A 92 -7.05 -17.01 -12.50
CA VAL A 92 -7.96 -15.86 -12.65
C VAL A 92 -8.83 -15.99 -13.89
N TYR A 93 -8.27 -16.42 -15.01
CA TYR A 93 -8.96 -16.49 -16.30
C TYR A 93 -9.58 -17.86 -16.62
N ASP A 94 -9.42 -18.85 -15.75
CA ASP A 94 -10.10 -20.14 -15.91
C ASP A 94 -11.58 -19.99 -15.56
N ASP A 95 -12.45 -19.94 -16.58
CA ASP A 95 -13.90 -19.85 -16.41
C ASP A 95 -14.55 -21.15 -15.92
N SER A 96 -13.82 -22.28 -15.91
CA SER A 96 -14.36 -23.59 -15.51
C SER A 96 -14.32 -23.84 -14.01
N LEU A 97 -13.51 -23.09 -13.27
CA LEU A 97 -13.37 -23.23 -11.82
C LEU A 97 -14.59 -22.71 -11.06
N GLU A 98 -15.13 -23.55 -10.18
CA GLU A 98 -16.11 -23.12 -9.18
C GLU A 98 -15.51 -22.07 -8.24
N TYR A 99 -16.36 -21.17 -7.73
CA TYR A 99 -15.92 -20.06 -6.90
C TYR A 99 -15.08 -20.50 -5.69
N ALA A 100 -15.52 -21.53 -4.97
CA ALA A 100 -14.82 -22.02 -3.78
C ALA A 100 -13.43 -22.58 -4.10
N GLU A 101 -13.31 -23.33 -5.19
CA GLU A 101 -12.04 -23.89 -5.64
C GLU A 101 -11.08 -22.76 -6.08
N ARG A 102 -11.59 -21.78 -6.84
CA ARG A 102 -10.83 -20.61 -7.24
C ARG A 102 -10.27 -19.83 -6.04
N GLU A 103 -11.09 -19.59 -5.01
CA GLU A 103 -10.64 -18.88 -3.81
C GLU A 103 -9.51 -19.61 -3.07
N ILE A 104 -9.58 -20.95 -2.97
CA ILE A 104 -8.52 -21.76 -2.35
C ILE A 104 -7.22 -21.64 -3.15
N LEU A 105 -7.29 -21.84 -4.48
CA LEU A 105 -6.12 -21.73 -5.37
C LEU A 105 -5.49 -20.33 -5.33
N LEU A 106 -6.32 -19.29 -5.28
CA LEU A 106 -5.86 -17.91 -5.12
C LEU A 106 -5.20 -17.66 -3.77
N GLN A 107 -5.69 -18.25 -2.68
CA GLN A 107 -5.05 -18.16 -1.37
C GLN A 107 -3.69 -18.84 -1.34
N ASP A 108 -3.59 -20.02 -1.96
CA ASP A 108 -2.33 -20.77 -2.01
C ASP A 108 -1.26 -20.02 -2.79
N ILE A 109 -1.59 -19.52 -3.99
CA ILE A 109 -0.62 -18.80 -4.82
C ILE A 109 -0.23 -17.42 -4.24
N ARG A 110 -1.11 -16.78 -3.45
CA ARG A 110 -0.81 -15.50 -2.79
C ARG A 110 0.45 -15.56 -1.92
N VAL A 111 0.72 -16.69 -1.28
CA VAL A 111 1.96 -16.88 -0.49
C VAL A 111 3.19 -16.66 -1.36
N SER A 112 3.22 -17.24 -2.56
CA SER A 112 4.30 -17.04 -3.53
C SER A 112 4.30 -15.62 -4.11
N MET A 113 3.13 -15.08 -4.47
CA MET A 113 3.02 -13.73 -5.04
C MET A 113 3.54 -12.64 -4.12
N ASN A 114 3.31 -12.76 -2.80
CA ASN A 114 3.71 -11.75 -1.81
C ASN A 114 5.22 -11.47 -1.80
N HIS A 115 6.06 -12.37 -2.30
CA HIS A 115 7.50 -12.11 -2.45
C HIS A 115 7.82 -11.06 -3.53
N PHE A 116 6.90 -10.86 -4.48
CA PHE A 116 7.06 -10.00 -5.65
C PHE A 116 6.18 -8.76 -5.61
N ILE A 117 5.19 -8.70 -4.71
CA ILE A 117 4.25 -7.58 -4.60
C ILE A 117 4.79 -6.51 -3.66
N TYR A 118 4.85 -5.28 -4.16
CA TYR A 118 5.25 -4.10 -3.39
C TYR A 118 4.21 -2.99 -3.57
N GLU A 119 4.05 -2.16 -2.54
CA GLU A 119 3.19 -0.98 -2.61
C GLU A 119 3.97 0.28 -3.00
N VAL A 120 3.57 0.91 -4.10
CA VAL A 120 4.16 2.15 -4.63
C VAL A 120 3.09 3.23 -4.75
N SER A 121 3.49 4.49 -4.94
CA SER A 121 2.52 5.56 -5.23
C SER A 121 1.77 5.25 -6.52
N SER A 122 0.44 5.36 -6.52
CA SER A 122 -0.37 5.12 -7.72
C SER A 122 0.07 6.01 -8.89
N HIS A 123 0.51 7.24 -8.61
CA HIS A 123 0.99 8.18 -9.62
C HIS A 123 2.20 7.67 -10.39
N ALA A 124 3.09 6.92 -9.74
CA ALA A 124 4.29 6.37 -10.38
C ALA A 124 3.95 5.22 -11.32
N VAL A 125 2.89 4.45 -11.03
CA VAL A 125 2.48 3.30 -11.85
C VAL A 125 1.85 3.77 -13.17
N PHE A 126 0.97 4.76 -13.12
CA PHE A 126 0.29 5.29 -14.30
C PHE A 126 1.21 5.97 -15.33
N GLN A 127 2.48 6.17 -15.00
CA GLN A 127 3.47 6.77 -15.90
C GLN A 127 4.21 5.72 -16.73
N TYR A 128 4.03 4.43 -16.46
CA TYR A 128 4.58 3.35 -17.29
C TYR A 128 3.60 3.00 -18.42
N ASP A 129 4.13 2.93 -19.66
CA ASP A 129 3.36 2.60 -20.88
C ASP A 129 2.75 1.18 -20.80
N GLU A 130 1.53 1.03 -21.35
CA GLU A 130 0.79 -0.23 -21.51
C GLU A 130 1.62 -1.33 -22.19
N ARG A 131 2.65 -0.96 -22.96
CA ARG A 131 3.54 -1.90 -23.64
C ARG A 131 4.47 -2.70 -22.72
N ASN A 132 4.78 -2.18 -21.55
CA ASN A 132 5.73 -2.80 -20.61
C ASN A 132 5.08 -3.16 -19.25
N CYS A 133 3.78 -2.93 -19.12
CA CYS A 133 3.05 -3.16 -17.90
C CYS A 133 1.75 -3.92 -18.20
N GLU A 134 1.64 -5.16 -17.71
CA GLU A 134 0.41 -5.94 -17.77
C GLU A 134 -0.42 -5.68 -16.51
N GLN A 135 -1.74 -5.51 -16.63
CA GLN A 135 -2.63 -5.34 -15.48
C GLN A 135 -3.63 -6.49 -15.40
N VAL A 136 -3.76 -7.08 -14.21
CA VAL A 136 -4.79 -8.06 -13.88
C VAL A 136 -5.51 -7.61 -12.62
N GLY A 137 -6.78 -7.21 -12.75
CA GLY A 137 -7.53 -6.59 -11.67
C GLY A 137 -6.89 -5.28 -11.21
N THR A 138 -6.48 -5.20 -9.95
CA THR A 138 -5.81 -4.03 -9.36
C THR A 138 -4.28 -4.17 -9.29
N LEU A 139 -3.74 -5.29 -9.77
CA LEU A 139 -2.32 -5.62 -9.66
C LEU A 139 -1.63 -5.41 -11.01
N TYR A 140 -0.54 -4.64 -10.99
CA TYR A 140 0.27 -4.34 -12.16
C TYR A 140 1.51 -5.23 -12.16
N TYR A 141 1.90 -5.72 -13.33
CA TYR A 141 3.07 -6.57 -13.53
C TYR A 141 4.12 -5.84 -14.33
N ILE A 142 5.37 -5.94 -13.87
CA ILE A 142 6.54 -5.33 -14.50
C ILE A 142 7.55 -6.42 -14.83
N GLU A 143 7.83 -6.59 -16.12
CA GLU A 143 8.70 -7.64 -16.65
C GLU A 143 10.17 -7.48 -16.22
N ASP A 144 10.73 -6.27 -16.27
CA ASP A 144 12.11 -5.98 -15.82
C ASP A 144 12.13 -5.48 -14.36
N GLY A 145 11.68 -6.34 -13.44
CA GLY A 145 11.60 -5.98 -12.04
C GLY A 145 12.96 -5.83 -11.35
N GLU A 146 13.97 -6.62 -11.73
CA GLU A 146 15.29 -6.64 -11.07
C GLU A 146 16.01 -5.29 -11.17
N SER A 147 15.75 -4.50 -12.21
CA SER A 147 16.31 -3.15 -12.40
C SER A 147 16.01 -2.17 -11.25
N PHE A 148 14.92 -2.42 -10.50
CA PHE A 148 14.46 -1.61 -9.37
C PHE A 148 14.93 -2.14 -8.01
N PHE A 149 15.77 -3.17 -7.97
CA PHE A 149 16.30 -3.75 -6.74
C PHE A 149 17.79 -3.49 -6.60
N LYS A 150 18.21 -3.13 -5.38
CA LYS A 150 19.62 -2.97 -5.02
C LYS A 150 19.91 -3.80 -3.77
N ASN A 151 20.85 -4.74 -3.88
CA ASN A 151 21.19 -5.69 -2.82
C ASN A 151 19.95 -6.44 -2.29
N GLY A 152 19.04 -6.83 -3.20
CA GLY A 152 17.80 -7.54 -2.86
C GLY A 152 16.71 -6.67 -2.22
N ARG A 153 16.94 -5.37 -2.00
CA ARG A 153 15.93 -4.44 -1.48
C ARG A 153 15.33 -3.62 -2.60
N PHE A 154 14.00 -3.45 -2.55
CA PHE A 154 13.28 -2.59 -3.49
C PHE A 154 13.68 -1.13 -3.30
N ASN A 155 14.10 -0.49 -4.39
CA ASN A 155 14.46 0.92 -4.44
C ASN A 155 13.27 1.76 -4.92
N ARG A 156 12.45 2.20 -3.96
CA ARG A 156 11.23 2.97 -4.23
C ARG A 156 11.49 4.29 -4.94
N GLU A 157 12.53 5.02 -4.53
CA GLU A 157 12.86 6.33 -5.13
C GLU A 157 13.24 6.18 -6.61
N GLN A 158 14.02 5.15 -6.95
CA GLN A 158 14.38 4.87 -8.33
C GLN A 158 13.15 4.52 -9.18
N PHE A 159 12.22 3.73 -8.64
CA PHE A 159 10.98 3.38 -9.34
C PHE A 159 10.11 4.62 -9.60
N GLU A 160 9.92 5.45 -8.58
CA GLU A 160 9.09 6.66 -8.67
C GLU A 160 9.75 7.74 -9.56
N TYR A 161 11.08 7.85 -9.57
CA TYR A 161 11.81 8.76 -10.47
C TYR A 161 11.80 8.29 -11.93
N ALA A 162 11.94 6.98 -12.17
CA ALA A 162 11.88 6.41 -13.51
C ALA A 162 10.51 6.63 -14.16
N GLY A 163 9.41 6.54 -13.39
CA GLY A 163 8.09 6.93 -13.89
C GLY A 163 8.02 8.41 -14.30
N GLN A 164 8.65 9.30 -13.54
CA GLN A 164 8.60 10.76 -13.83
C GLN A 164 9.37 11.16 -15.09
N MET A 165 10.36 10.37 -15.52
CA MET A 165 11.18 10.66 -16.71
C MET A 165 10.54 10.21 -18.05
N ILE A 166 9.35 9.58 -18.02
CA ILE A 166 8.64 9.14 -19.23
C ILE A 166 7.74 10.26 -19.81
N ILE A 167 7.77 11.48 -19.25
CA ILE A 167 7.01 12.64 -19.74
C ILE A 167 7.75 13.38 -20.87
#